data_AF-A0A3R6ZN06-F1
#
_entry.id   AF-A0A3R6ZN06-F1
#
_cell.length_a   1.000
_cell.length_b   1.000
_cell.length_c   1.000
_cell.angle_alpha   90.00
_cell.angle_beta   90.00
_cell.angle_gamma   90.00
#
_symmetry.space_group_name_H-M   'P 1'
#
loop_
_entity.id
_entity.type
_entity.pdbx_description
1 polymer ?
#
loop_
_entity_poly.entity_id
_entity_poly.type
_entity_poly.pdbx_seq_one_letter_code
_entity_poly.pdbx_strand_id
1 'polypeptide(L)'
;RVNTVTKSPLLNLTAEIIDGAHVVRAFGPHHVERLVRLHHANVDRNNQAFYTAKVANQWFILRTQLFSACMMLFLGLALVVMRGYLSPGVVGLILNYSFQIFPVLEMVVFIWSILETQMVAPERIVEYMALPSEPMRVVPGAVSQLWPSSGDIVFENVSFRYKATDPLVLKNVSVHIKGGEKIGLVGRTGAGKSSLTMALFHMHGVAGGCIRIDGVDITSVGVHTLRSRLAIIPQSPVLFQGTWRMYLDPNDEFTDDQLWASLHKVQLAHRFNGGKKLEWAVDECGANFSVGERQILCLARALLRQARVVVLDEATAATDAATDRHLQQLIRTEFEHSTVLIIAHRLASVRHCDRIMVFEKGHVVQCDAPDALLAKGHGAFHDLSNADSSPLLTLGHERRLDPADMWPLQSDNKCVSVSAIFEPKFRASRSILWAIFSTHRLDLFLVALLQAISLGGTLFAPVVLKEILQQLESSTGFDLHAVLWYVFALVAAKLVQALASTHSNLKNQLVMVRITSALQHLLFQKALRLASSCRRDKSTGEVANLFSSDIQW
;
A
#
# COMPACT_ATOMS: atom_id res chain seq x y z
N ARG A 1 14.16 3.91 -4.67
CA ARG A 1 13.96 2.54 -4.13
C ARG A 1 13.98 2.49 -2.59
N VAL A 2 15.07 2.87 -1.92
CA VAL A 2 15.19 2.80 -0.44
C VAL A 2 14.06 3.57 0.27
N ASN A 3 13.78 4.82 -0.16
CA ASN A 3 12.67 5.62 0.38
C ASN A 3 11.31 4.90 0.30
N THR A 4 11.02 4.19 -0.80
CA THR A 4 9.77 3.42 -0.94
C THR A 4 9.73 2.23 0.02
N VAL A 5 10.85 1.54 0.18
CA VAL A 5 10.99 0.39 1.08
C VAL A 5 10.90 0.81 2.55
N THR A 6 11.38 2.00 2.92
CA THR A 6 11.31 2.51 4.30
C THR A 6 9.99 3.20 4.62
N LYS A 7 9.35 3.85 3.64
CA LYS A 7 8.05 4.52 3.81
C LYS A 7 6.88 3.54 3.88
N SER A 8 6.93 2.40 3.19
CA SER A 8 5.84 1.41 3.20
C SER A 8 5.54 0.83 4.59
N PRO A 9 6.52 0.36 5.40
CA PRO A 9 6.26 -0.09 6.77
C PRO A 9 5.66 0.99 7.67
N LEU A 10 6.04 2.26 7.47
CA LEU A 10 5.48 3.40 8.22
C LEU A 10 3.99 3.60 7.89
N LEU A 11 3.64 3.59 6.61
CA LEU A 11 2.25 3.73 6.16
C LEU A 11 1.39 2.53 6.55
N ASN A 12 1.92 1.31 6.39
CA ASN A 12 1.22 0.09 6.79
C ASN A 12 0.93 0.08 8.28
N LEU A 13 1.92 0.39 9.12
CA LEU A 13 1.73 0.48 10.57
C LEU A 13 0.67 1.53 10.93
N THR A 14 0.67 2.66 10.22
CA THR A 14 -0.33 3.71 10.45
C THR A 14 -1.75 3.22 10.11
N ALA A 15 -1.92 2.54 8.96
CA ALA A 15 -3.19 1.97 8.55
C ALA A 15 -3.67 0.89 9.55
N GLU A 16 -2.79 -0.04 9.93
CA GLU A 16 -3.06 -1.08 10.92
C GLU A 16 -3.53 -0.51 12.26
N ILE A 17 -3.03 0.66 12.67
CA ILE A 17 -3.42 1.30 13.92
C ILE A 17 -4.76 2.00 13.80
N ILE A 18 -5.03 2.63 12.66
CA ILE A 18 -6.35 3.23 12.45
C ILE A 18 -7.41 2.13 12.57
N ASP A 19 -7.19 0.96 11.98
CA ASP A 19 -8.16 -0.13 12.06
C ASP A 19 -8.13 -0.81 13.45
N GLY A 20 -6.94 -1.08 13.98
CA GLY A 20 -6.71 -1.92 15.18
C GLY A 20 -6.54 -1.19 16.52
N ALA A 21 -6.64 0.15 16.60
CA ALA A 21 -6.32 0.88 17.85
C ALA A 21 -7.16 0.41 19.06
N HIS A 22 -8.42 0.02 18.85
CA HIS A 22 -9.29 -0.43 19.93
C HIS A 22 -8.79 -1.75 20.54
N VAL A 23 -8.33 -2.68 19.69
CA VAL A 23 -7.68 -3.93 20.11
C VAL A 23 -6.43 -3.61 20.92
N VAL A 24 -5.55 -2.77 20.38
CA VAL A 24 -4.29 -2.41 21.05
C VAL A 24 -4.52 -1.74 22.41
N ARG A 25 -5.52 -0.85 22.51
CA ARG A 25 -5.90 -0.22 23.78
C ARG A 25 -6.47 -1.24 24.78
N ALA A 26 -7.26 -2.21 24.31
CA ALA A 26 -7.84 -3.25 25.17
C ALA A 26 -6.77 -4.14 25.81
N PHE A 27 -5.66 -4.42 25.10
CA PHE A 27 -4.50 -5.15 25.65
C PHE A 27 -3.65 -4.31 26.63
N GLY A 28 -3.98 -3.04 26.84
CA GLY A 28 -3.40 -2.20 27.89
C GLY A 28 -2.18 -1.35 27.45
N PRO A 29 -1.65 -0.54 28.39
CA PRO A 29 -0.69 0.52 28.08
C PRO A 29 0.66 0.00 27.56
N HIS A 30 1.12 -1.16 28.01
CA HIS A 30 2.38 -1.76 27.56
C HIS A 30 2.38 -2.05 26.04
N HIS A 31 1.24 -2.47 25.48
CA HIS A 31 1.10 -2.71 24.05
C HIS A 31 1.07 -1.41 23.24
N VAL A 32 0.44 -0.36 23.79
CA VAL A 32 0.46 0.99 23.20
C VAL A 32 1.89 1.53 23.15
N GLU A 33 2.66 1.39 24.23
CA GLU A 33 4.06 1.82 24.28
C GLU A 33 4.96 1.04 23.32
N ARG A 34 4.77 -0.28 23.21
CA ARG A 34 5.48 -1.10 22.21
C ARG A 34 5.22 -0.60 20.79
N LEU A 35 3.97 -0.26 20.49
CA LEU A 35 3.56 0.22 19.19
C LEU A 35 4.11 1.62 18.87
N VAL A 36 4.13 2.52 19.87
CA VAL A 36 4.79 3.83 19.76
C VAL A 36 6.29 3.68 19.50
N ARG A 37 6.96 2.74 20.18
CA ARG A 37 8.38 2.42 19.92
C ARG A 37 8.60 1.89 18.50
N LEU A 38 7.71 1.04 18.01
CA LEU A 38 7.77 0.54 16.63
C LEU A 38 7.59 1.67 15.61
N HIS A 39 6.67 2.59 15.85
CA HIS A 39 6.48 3.78 15.02
C HIS A 39 7.74 4.65 14.99
N HIS A 40 8.33 4.93 16.16
CA HIS A 40 9.59 5.66 16.22
C HIS A 40 10.69 4.99 15.40
N ALA A 41 10.83 3.66 15.48
CA ALA A 41 11.80 2.92 14.69
C ALA A 41 11.54 3.02 13.18
N ASN A 42 10.27 2.96 12.75
CA ASN A 42 9.90 3.11 11.33
C ASN A 42 10.15 4.53 10.81
N VAL A 43 9.81 5.56 11.59
CA VAL A 43 10.10 6.96 11.28
C VAL A 43 11.61 7.18 11.18
N ASP A 44 12.39 6.69 12.15
CA ASP A 44 13.84 6.81 12.16
C ASP A 44 14.48 6.13 10.95
N ARG A 45 14.01 4.92 10.60
CA ARG A 45 14.50 4.18 9.43
C ARG A 45 14.21 4.93 8.13
N ASN A 46 13.05 5.58 8.03
CA ASN A 46 12.71 6.42 6.89
C ASN A 46 13.58 7.69 6.84
N ASN A 47 13.78 8.34 7.98
CA ASN A 47 14.61 9.54 8.11
C ASN A 47 16.09 9.26 7.78
N GLN A 48 16.61 8.07 8.10
CA GLN A 48 17.98 7.66 7.75
C GLN A 48 18.21 7.66 6.23
N ALA A 49 17.28 7.08 5.47
CA ALA A 49 17.37 7.04 4.01
C ALA A 49 17.38 8.47 3.42
N PHE A 50 16.52 9.34 3.94
CA PHE A 50 16.43 10.72 3.50
C PHE A 50 17.66 11.55 3.89
N TYR A 51 18.10 11.44 5.15
CA TYR A 51 19.30 12.11 5.66
C TYR A 51 20.51 11.79 4.80
N THR A 52 20.72 10.50 4.51
CA THR A 52 21.85 10.04 3.68
C THR A 52 21.79 10.64 2.27
N ALA A 53 20.61 10.66 1.65
CA ALA A 53 20.42 11.27 0.34
C ALA A 53 20.70 12.78 0.36
N LYS A 54 20.28 13.51 1.40
CA LYS A 54 20.54 14.94 1.53
C LYS A 54 22.01 15.23 1.77
N VAL A 55 22.70 14.47 2.61
CA VAL A 55 24.15 14.60 2.81
C VAL A 55 24.91 14.33 1.51
N ALA A 56 24.55 13.27 0.78
CA ALA A 56 25.15 12.95 -0.51
C ALA A 56 24.94 14.07 -1.55
N ASN A 57 23.72 14.61 -1.65
CA ASN A 57 23.42 15.73 -2.55
C ASN A 57 24.20 17.00 -2.17
N GLN A 58 24.32 17.33 -0.89
CA GLN A 58 25.10 18.50 -0.46
C GLN A 58 26.59 18.31 -0.73
N TRP A 59 27.12 17.10 -0.53
CA TRP A 59 28.50 16.78 -0.90
C TRP A 59 28.74 16.92 -2.40
N PHE A 60 27.80 16.46 -3.22
CA PHE A 60 27.85 16.63 -4.67
C PHE A 60 27.84 18.11 -5.07
N ILE A 61 26.92 18.91 -4.51
CA ILE A 61 26.85 20.37 -4.75
C ILE A 61 28.19 21.04 -4.41
N LEU A 62 28.76 20.73 -3.25
CA LEU A 62 30.04 21.29 -2.82
C LEU A 62 31.14 20.97 -3.83
N ARG A 63 31.23 19.72 -4.31
CA ARG A 63 32.24 19.32 -5.31
C ARG A 63 32.07 20.08 -6.63
N THR A 64 30.83 20.25 -7.10
CA THR A 64 30.56 21.01 -8.33
C THR A 64 30.94 22.48 -8.19
N GLN A 65 30.69 23.09 -7.02
CA GLN A 65 31.10 24.47 -6.71
C GLN A 65 32.63 24.62 -6.56
N LEU A 66 33.32 23.61 -6.03
CA LEU A 66 34.79 23.62 -5.99
C LEU A 66 35.37 23.55 -7.40
N PHE A 67 34.77 22.73 -8.28
CA PHE A 67 35.18 22.64 -9.67
C PHE A 67 34.95 23.96 -10.42
N SER A 68 33.81 24.64 -10.20
CA SER A 68 33.54 25.95 -10.80
C SER A 68 34.50 27.03 -10.29
N ALA A 69 34.88 27.01 -9.01
CA ALA A 69 35.88 27.91 -8.46
C ALA A 69 37.27 27.69 -9.11
N CYS A 70 37.65 26.44 -9.39
CA CYS A 70 38.88 26.14 -10.14
C CYS A 70 38.83 26.66 -11.59
N MET A 71 37.70 26.50 -12.28
CA MET A 71 37.51 27.05 -13.63
C MET A 71 37.58 28.58 -13.65
N MET A 72 37.04 29.22 -12.61
CA MET A 72 37.09 30.67 -12.43
C MET A 72 38.52 31.17 -12.18
N LEU A 73 39.31 30.46 -11.37
CA LEU A 73 40.73 30.76 -11.17
C LEU A 73 41.51 30.63 -12.49
N PHE A 74 41.28 29.54 -13.22
CA PHE A 74 41.93 29.29 -14.51
C PHE A 74 41.61 30.40 -15.52
N LEU A 75 40.34 30.79 -15.64
CA LEU A 75 39.92 31.86 -16.53
C LEU A 75 40.51 33.21 -16.11
N GLY A 76 40.52 33.53 -14.81
CA GLY A 76 41.12 34.75 -14.29
C GLY A 76 42.61 34.86 -14.62
N LEU A 77 43.38 33.78 -14.42
CA LEU A 77 44.80 33.72 -14.78
C LEU A 77 45.02 33.82 -16.29
N ALA A 78 44.21 33.13 -17.10
CA ALA A 78 44.29 33.18 -18.55
C ALA A 78 44.05 34.59 -19.10
N LEU A 79 43.09 35.33 -18.54
CA LEU A 79 42.82 36.73 -18.91
C LEU A 79 43.97 37.67 -18.54
N VAL A 80 44.65 37.44 -17.39
CA VAL A 80 45.84 38.21 -16.99
C VAL A 80 47.01 38.00 -17.94
N VAL A 81 47.18 36.78 -18.46
CA VAL A 81 48.21 36.46 -19.46
C VAL A 81 47.86 37.05 -20.83
N MET A 82 46.59 36.96 -21.24
CA MET A 82 46.11 37.47 -22.53
C MET A 82 45.85 38.99 -22.56
N ARG A 83 46.16 39.73 -21.49
CA ARG A 83 45.93 41.18 -21.39
C ARG A 83 46.56 42.00 -22.52
N GLY A 84 47.66 41.52 -23.11
CA GLY A 84 48.34 42.20 -24.22
C GLY A 84 47.66 42.01 -25.58
N TYR A 85 46.75 41.04 -25.68
CA TYR A 85 46.04 40.68 -26.92
C TYR A 85 44.55 41.05 -26.90
N LEU A 86 43.99 41.35 -25.72
CA LEU A 86 42.58 41.62 -25.51
C LEU A 86 42.36 43.05 -25.01
N SER A 87 41.30 43.71 -25.48
CA SER A 87 40.91 45.02 -24.95
C SER A 87 40.30 44.88 -23.55
N PRO A 88 40.46 45.89 -22.66
CA PRO A 88 39.87 45.87 -21.32
C PRO A 88 38.36 45.58 -21.30
N GLY A 89 37.62 46.15 -22.27
CA GLY A 89 36.18 45.90 -22.42
C GLY A 89 35.84 44.43 -22.70
N VAL A 90 36.63 43.74 -23.53
CA VAL A 90 36.44 42.30 -23.81
C VAL A 90 36.76 41.45 -22.58
N VAL A 91 37.80 41.80 -21.81
CA VAL A 91 38.13 41.13 -20.54
C VAL A 91 36.97 41.27 -19.54
N GLY A 92 36.38 42.47 -19.44
CA GLY A 92 35.21 42.72 -18.60
C GLY A 92 33.98 41.91 -19.02
N LEU A 93 33.73 41.80 -20.34
CA LEU A 93 32.64 40.98 -20.88
C LEU A 93 32.83 39.49 -20.58
N ILE A 94 34.04 38.95 -20.78
CA ILE A 94 34.34 37.53 -20.50
C ILE A 94 34.17 37.23 -19.01
N LEU A 95 34.65 38.10 -18.12
CA LEU A 95 34.46 37.94 -16.68
C LEU A 95 32.97 37.99 -16.29
N ASN A 96 32.21 38.95 -16.81
CA ASN A 96 30.77 39.03 -16.54
C ASN A 96 30.02 37.78 -17.02
N TYR A 97 30.31 37.29 -18.22
CA TYR A 97 29.72 36.04 -18.71
C TYR A 97 30.14 34.83 -17.87
N SER A 98 31.39 34.78 -17.40
CA SER A 98 31.86 33.70 -16.54
C SER A 98 31.11 33.63 -15.21
N PHE A 99 30.73 34.78 -14.65
CA PHE A 99 29.97 34.86 -13.40
C PHE A 99 28.55 34.32 -13.56
N GLN A 100 28.01 34.31 -14.79
CA GLN A 100 26.68 33.80 -15.11
C GLN A 100 26.72 32.34 -15.57
N ILE A 101 27.70 31.95 -16.39
CA ILE A 101 27.74 30.62 -17.02
C ILE A 101 28.04 29.51 -16.01
N PHE A 102 28.92 29.74 -15.03
CA PHE A 102 29.29 28.71 -14.07
C PHE A 102 28.12 28.31 -13.15
N PRO A 103 27.34 29.24 -12.55
CA PRO A 103 26.12 28.87 -11.82
C PRO A 103 25.08 28.16 -12.67
N VAL A 104 24.94 28.52 -13.95
CA VAL A 104 24.00 27.85 -14.86
C VAL A 104 24.45 26.41 -15.12
N LEU A 105 25.75 26.16 -15.33
CA LEU A 105 26.28 24.80 -15.49
C LEU A 105 26.07 23.96 -14.22
N GLU A 106 26.29 24.53 -13.03
CA GLU A 106 25.98 23.88 -11.76
C GLU A 106 24.50 23.47 -11.68
N MET A 107 23.60 24.37 -12.08
CA MET A 107 22.15 24.11 -12.11
C MET A 107 21.80 22.98 -13.10
N VAL A 108 22.39 22.96 -14.29
CA VAL A 108 22.16 21.90 -15.29
C VAL A 108 22.60 20.53 -14.75
N VAL A 109 23.79 20.47 -14.14
CA VAL A 109 24.30 19.23 -13.53
C VAL A 109 23.38 18.74 -12.42
N PHE A 110 22.86 19.66 -11.59
CA PHE A 110 21.89 19.33 -10.54
C PHE A 110 20.56 18.81 -11.10
N ILE A 111 20.00 19.47 -12.12
CA ILE A 111 18.76 19.04 -12.78
C ILE A 111 18.93 17.65 -13.41
N TRP A 112 20.06 17.40 -14.07
CA TRP A 112 20.36 16.10 -14.67
C TRP A 112 20.39 14.98 -13.63
N SER A 113 21.06 15.22 -12.48
CA SER A 113 21.10 14.26 -11.37
C SER A 113 19.73 13.97 -10.77
N ILE A 114 18.88 15.00 -10.65
CA ILE A 114 17.47 14.81 -10.23
C ILE A 114 16.74 13.96 -11.26
N LEU A 115 16.84 14.28 -12.55
CA LEU A 115 16.15 13.57 -13.62
C LEU A 115 16.49 12.09 -13.61
N GLU A 116 17.78 11.75 -13.50
CA GLU A 116 18.27 10.36 -13.40
C GLU A 116 17.64 9.64 -12.18
N THR A 117 17.60 10.31 -11.03
CA THR A 117 16.97 9.74 -9.82
C THR A 117 15.45 9.52 -10.00
N GLN A 118 14.77 10.39 -10.76
CA GLN A 118 13.34 10.28 -11.02
C GLN A 118 12.99 9.22 -12.09
N MET A 119 13.93 8.83 -12.96
CA MET A 119 13.70 7.82 -14.01
C MET A 119 13.40 6.41 -13.46
N VAL A 120 13.71 6.14 -12.19
CA VAL A 120 13.33 4.89 -11.51
C VAL A 120 11.81 4.70 -11.44
N ALA A 121 11.02 5.78 -11.40
CA ALA A 121 9.56 5.67 -11.34
C ALA A 121 8.93 5.20 -12.66
N PRO A 122 9.23 5.82 -13.83
CA PRO A 122 8.83 5.30 -15.14
C PRO A 122 9.26 3.85 -15.37
N GLU A 123 10.49 3.45 -15.03
CA GLU A 123 10.95 2.06 -15.19
C GLU A 123 10.05 1.05 -14.47
N ARG A 124 9.65 1.36 -13.23
CA ARG A 124 8.76 0.49 -12.45
C ARG A 124 7.34 0.44 -13.02
N ILE A 125 6.87 1.54 -13.61
CA ILE A 125 5.59 1.58 -14.31
C ILE A 125 5.67 0.67 -15.54
N VAL A 126 6.75 0.75 -16.31
CA VAL A 126 6.97 -0.11 -17.48
C VAL A 126 7.08 -1.59 -17.07
N GLU A 127 7.81 -1.90 -15.99
CA GLU A 127 7.89 -3.26 -15.43
C GLU A 127 6.50 -3.80 -15.06
N TYR A 128 5.67 -2.98 -14.39
CA TYR A 128 4.30 -3.36 -14.03
C TYR A 128 3.41 -3.54 -15.26
N MET A 129 3.52 -2.65 -16.25
CA MET A 129 2.77 -2.73 -17.51
C MET A 129 3.15 -3.97 -18.34
N ALA A 130 4.36 -4.50 -18.17
CA ALA A 130 4.81 -5.71 -18.84
C ALA A 130 4.30 -7.01 -18.17
N LEU A 131 3.67 -6.92 -16.99
CA LEU A 131 3.08 -8.09 -16.33
C LEU A 131 1.92 -8.65 -17.16
N PRO A 132 1.75 -9.98 -17.20
CA PRO A 132 0.68 -10.61 -17.96
C PRO A 132 -0.68 -10.16 -17.40
N SER A 133 -1.57 -9.78 -18.31
CA SER A 133 -2.96 -9.46 -17.96
C SER A 133 -3.77 -10.71 -17.69
N GLU A 134 -4.85 -10.56 -16.91
CA GLU A 134 -5.84 -11.62 -16.70
C GLU A 134 -6.41 -12.12 -18.05
N PRO A 135 -6.79 -13.41 -18.18
CA PRO A 135 -7.44 -13.92 -19.38
C PRO A 135 -8.64 -13.09 -19.84
N MET A 136 -8.98 -13.21 -21.12
CA MET A 136 -10.01 -12.41 -21.76
C MET A 136 -11.33 -12.44 -20.98
N ARG A 137 -11.91 -11.26 -20.71
CA ARG A 137 -13.14 -11.15 -19.91
C ARG A 137 -14.32 -11.86 -20.56
N VAL A 138 -14.49 -11.71 -21.87
CA VAL A 138 -15.57 -12.31 -22.66
C VAL A 138 -14.96 -12.88 -23.93
N VAL A 139 -15.25 -14.15 -24.21
CA VAL A 139 -14.87 -14.83 -25.45
C VAL A 139 -16.15 -15.01 -26.28
N PRO A 140 -16.33 -14.27 -27.40
CA PRO A 140 -17.53 -14.36 -28.21
C PRO A 140 -17.78 -15.79 -28.71
N GLY A 141 -18.98 -16.32 -28.51
CA GLY A 141 -19.36 -17.66 -28.97
C GLY A 141 -18.84 -18.82 -28.13
N ALA A 142 -18.14 -18.59 -27.01
CA ALA A 142 -17.63 -19.67 -26.16
C ALA A 142 -18.73 -20.53 -25.51
N VAL A 143 -19.84 -19.91 -25.11
CA VAL A 143 -20.98 -20.58 -24.46
C VAL A 143 -22.31 -19.96 -24.87
N SER A 144 -23.39 -20.73 -24.74
CA SER A 144 -24.75 -20.24 -24.97
C SER A 144 -25.20 -19.26 -23.87
N GLN A 145 -26.20 -18.42 -24.15
CA GLN A 145 -26.74 -17.47 -23.16
C GLN A 145 -27.40 -18.15 -21.95
N LEU A 146 -27.80 -19.41 -22.07
CA LEU A 146 -28.44 -20.18 -21.01
C LEU A 146 -27.44 -21.03 -20.22
N TRP A 147 -26.16 -20.99 -20.56
CA TRP A 147 -25.12 -21.74 -19.86
C TRP A 147 -24.81 -21.12 -18.48
N PRO A 148 -24.57 -21.94 -17.43
CA PRO A 148 -24.83 -23.37 -17.37
C PRO A 148 -26.34 -23.67 -17.34
N SER A 149 -26.76 -24.75 -18.01
CA SER A 149 -28.15 -25.21 -18.02
C SER A 149 -28.45 -26.16 -16.86
N SER A 150 -27.59 -27.16 -16.65
CA SER A 150 -27.70 -28.15 -15.57
C SER A 150 -26.83 -27.83 -14.36
N GLY A 151 -25.68 -27.17 -14.57
CA GLY A 151 -24.70 -26.95 -13.51
C GLY A 151 -23.91 -28.22 -13.14
N ASP A 152 -23.72 -29.13 -14.09
CA ASP A 152 -22.88 -30.32 -13.95
C ASP A 152 -21.40 -29.91 -13.91
N ILE A 153 -20.62 -30.45 -12.97
CA ILE A 153 -19.22 -30.05 -12.76
C ILE A 153 -18.33 -31.29 -12.74
N VAL A 154 -17.31 -31.30 -13.61
CA VAL A 154 -16.32 -32.36 -13.70
C VAL A 154 -14.93 -31.79 -13.43
N PHE A 155 -14.26 -32.34 -12.42
CA PHE A 155 -12.83 -32.13 -12.19
C PHE A 155 -12.09 -33.35 -12.75
N GLU A 156 -11.16 -33.13 -13.68
CA GLU A 156 -10.35 -34.19 -14.30
C GLU A 156 -8.87 -33.98 -13.96
N ASN A 157 -8.35 -34.77 -13.02
CA ASN A 157 -6.95 -34.77 -12.57
C ASN A 157 -6.42 -33.38 -12.19
N VAL A 158 -7.26 -32.58 -11.53
CA VAL A 158 -6.97 -31.18 -11.24
C VAL A 158 -5.85 -31.04 -10.22
N SER A 159 -4.81 -30.32 -10.60
CA SER A 159 -3.68 -29.95 -9.76
C SER A 159 -3.59 -28.43 -9.66
N PHE A 160 -3.32 -27.89 -8.48
CA PHE A 160 -3.38 -26.45 -8.22
C PHE A 160 -2.25 -25.97 -7.30
N ARG A 161 -1.69 -24.78 -7.59
CA ARG A 161 -0.72 -24.05 -6.76
C ARG A 161 -0.92 -22.54 -6.93
N TYR A 162 -0.60 -21.76 -5.90
CA TYR A 162 -0.78 -20.30 -5.93
C TYR A 162 0.31 -19.57 -6.73
N LYS A 163 1.55 -20.08 -6.69
CA LYS A 163 2.65 -19.58 -7.53
C LYS A 163 3.31 -20.75 -8.24
N ALA A 164 3.96 -20.47 -9.38
CA ALA A 164 4.67 -21.50 -10.15
C ALA A 164 5.72 -22.27 -9.30
N THR A 165 6.37 -21.58 -8.36
CA THR A 165 7.38 -22.12 -7.45
C THR A 165 6.81 -22.84 -6.22
N ASP A 166 5.52 -22.68 -5.93
CA ASP A 166 4.91 -23.22 -4.73
C ASP A 166 4.58 -24.72 -4.91
N PRO A 167 4.58 -25.51 -3.81
CA PRO A 167 4.12 -26.88 -3.86
C PRO A 167 2.64 -26.98 -4.25
N LEU A 168 2.26 -28.09 -4.88
CA LEU A 168 0.87 -28.38 -5.23
C LEU A 168 -0.01 -28.50 -3.97
N VAL A 169 -1.05 -27.68 -3.91
CA VAL A 169 -2.07 -27.68 -2.87
C VAL A 169 -3.18 -28.69 -3.19
N LEU A 170 -3.65 -28.72 -4.43
CA LEU A 170 -4.51 -29.80 -4.95
C LEU A 170 -3.67 -30.73 -5.82
N LYS A 171 -3.89 -32.03 -5.68
CA LYS A 171 -3.07 -33.06 -6.30
C LYS A 171 -3.95 -34.09 -7.00
N ASN A 172 -4.08 -33.96 -8.32
CA ASN A 172 -4.83 -34.87 -9.18
C ASN A 172 -6.26 -35.14 -8.67
N VAL A 173 -6.99 -34.08 -8.34
CA VAL A 173 -8.38 -34.18 -7.88
C VAL A 173 -9.27 -34.53 -9.07
N SER A 174 -9.92 -35.70 -8.99
CA SER A 174 -10.88 -36.18 -9.98
C SER A 174 -12.22 -36.47 -9.31
N VAL A 175 -13.25 -35.69 -9.64
CA VAL A 175 -14.60 -35.84 -9.07
C VAL A 175 -15.64 -35.31 -10.04
N HIS A 176 -16.78 -36.00 -10.11
CA HIS A 176 -17.96 -35.58 -10.85
C HIS A 176 -19.09 -35.22 -9.88
N ILE A 177 -19.61 -34.00 -10.03
CA ILE A 177 -20.75 -33.44 -9.29
C ILE A 177 -21.86 -33.23 -10.30
N LYS A 178 -23.00 -33.89 -10.10
CA LYS A 178 -24.14 -33.85 -11.01
C LYS A 178 -24.85 -32.50 -10.90
N GLY A 179 -25.47 -32.07 -11.99
CA GLY A 179 -26.35 -30.89 -11.99
C GLY A 179 -27.46 -31.00 -10.93
N GLY A 180 -27.61 -29.98 -10.09
CA GLY A 180 -28.58 -29.94 -8.99
C GLY A 180 -28.13 -30.63 -7.69
N GLU A 181 -26.97 -31.29 -7.69
CA GLU A 181 -26.43 -31.99 -6.53
C GLU A 181 -25.92 -31.01 -5.45
N LYS A 182 -26.23 -31.29 -4.18
CA LYS A 182 -25.73 -30.57 -3.01
C LYS A 182 -24.61 -31.37 -2.40
N ILE A 183 -23.38 -30.92 -2.57
CA ILE A 183 -22.18 -31.63 -2.10
C ILE A 183 -21.51 -30.89 -0.94
N GLY A 184 -21.24 -31.60 0.14
CA GLY A 184 -20.51 -31.08 1.30
C GLY A 184 -19.01 -31.29 1.14
N LEU A 185 -18.20 -30.25 1.32
CA LEU A 185 -16.74 -30.33 1.33
C LEU A 185 -16.23 -30.29 2.77
N VAL A 186 -15.62 -31.37 3.22
CA VAL A 186 -15.15 -31.54 4.61
C VAL A 186 -13.68 -31.90 4.62
N GLY A 187 -12.94 -31.48 5.63
CA GLY A 187 -11.51 -31.75 5.76
C GLY A 187 -10.84 -30.75 6.69
N ARG A 188 -9.64 -31.08 7.18
CA ARG A 188 -8.87 -30.21 8.07
C ARG A 188 -8.54 -28.87 7.39
N THR A 189 -8.22 -27.85 8.19
CA THR A 189 -7.70 -26.58 7.67
C THR A 189 -6.43 -26.85 6.87
N GLY A 190 -6.30 -26.25 5.67
CA GLY A 190 -5.19 -26.51 4.76
C GLY A 190 -5.32 -27.78 3.90
N ALA A 191 -6.43 -28.52 3.96
CA ALA A 191 -6.63 -29.72 3.14
C ALA A 191 -6.91 -29.45 1.65
N GLY A 192 -7.18 -28.19 1.26
CA GLY A 192 -7.38 -27.78 -0.13
C GLY A 192 -8.80 -27.30 -0.50
N LYS A 193 -9.75 -27.28 0.46
CA LYS A 193 -11.16 -26.91 0.22
C LYS A 193 -11.34 -25.56 -0.48
N SER A 194 -10.81 -24.48 0.11
CA SER A 194 -10.90 -23.14 -0.48
C SER A 194 -10.08 -23.02 -1.77
N SER A 195 -9.00 -23.79 -1.92
CA SER A 195 -8.22 -23.83 -3.16
C SER A 195 -9.01 -24.44 -4.33
N LEU A 196 -9.89 -25.41 -4.06
CA LEU A 196 -10.81 -25.95 -5.06
C LEU A 196 -11.79 -24.87 -5.53
N THR A 197 -12.33 -24.07 -4.61
CA THR A 197 -13.18 -22.92 -4.95
C THR A 197 -12.42 -21.91 -5.82
N MET A 198 -11.19 -21.55 -5.47
CA MET A 198 -10.38 -20.62 -6.26
C MET A 198 -10.12 -21.15 -7.68
N ALA A 199 -9.89 -22.45 -7.83
CA ALA A 199 -9.74 -23.09 -9.13
C ALA A 199 -11.06 -23.08 -9.94
N LEU A 200 -12.20 -23.38 -9.30
CA LEU A 200 -13.53 -23.39 -9.93
C LEU A 200 -13.95 -22.01 -10.46
N PHE A 201 -13.69 -20.94 -9.71
CA PHE A 201 -13.97 -19.56 -10.15
C PHE A 201 -12.94 -19.01 -11.16
N HIS A 202 -11.98 -19.85 -11.57
CA HIS A 202 -10.83 -19.48 -12.38
C HIS A 202 -10.13 -18.22 -11.85
N MET A 203 -10.01 -18.09 -10.53
CA MET A 203 -9.27 -16.98 -9.91
C MET A 203 -7.78 -17.14 -10.16
N HIS A 204 -7.31 -18.38 -10.21
CA HIS A 204 -5.97 -18.79 -10.63
C HIS A 204 -6.09 -19.98 -11.57
N GLY A 205 -5.21 -20.05 -12.57
CA GLY A 205 -5.13 -21.19 -13.47
C GLY A 205 -4.75 -22.48 -12.72
N VAL A 206 -5.30 -23.61 -13.19
CA VAL A 206 -4.87 -24.93 -12.71
C VAL A 206 -3.46 -25.24 -13.22
N ALA A 207 -2.66 -25.93 -12.41
CA ALA A 207 -1.32 -26.38 -12.77
C ALA A 207 -1.31 -27.62 -13.67
N GLY A 208 -2.40 -28.38 -13.67
CA GLY A 208 -2.62 -29.57 -14.48
C GLY A 208 -4.05 -30.06 -14.36
N GLY A 209 -4.49 -30.89 -15.31
CA GLY A 209 -5.89 -31.31 -15.42
C GLY A 209 -6.80 -30.25 -16.03
N CYS A 210 -8.11 -30.49 -16.02
CA CYS A 210 -9.11 -29.53 -16.47
C CYS A 210 -10.35 -29.54 -15.58
N ILE A 211 -11.11 -28.43 -15.60
CA ILE A 211 -12.40 -28.30 -14.92
C ILE A 211 -13.43 -27.98 -15.99
N ARG A 212 -14.51 -28.76 -16.03
CA ARG A 212 -15.59 -28.57 -16.99
C ARG A 212 -16.90 -28.29 -16.28
N ILE A 213 -17.70 -27.37 -16.83
CA ILE A 213 -19.07 -27.11 -16.38
C ILE A 213 -20.01 -27.34 -17.58
N ASP A 214 -20.99 -28.23 -17.41
CA ASP A 214 -21.86 -28.74 -18.48
C ASP A 214 -21.07 -29.20 -19.72
N GLY A 215 -19.94 -29.88 -19.49
CA GLY A 215 -19.04 -30.40 -20.53
C GLY A 215 -18.10 -29.37 -21.16
N VAL A 216 -18.24 -28.07 -20.88
CA VAL A 216 -17.38 -27.00 -21.41
C VAL A 216 -16.22 -26.72 -20.45
N ASP A 217 -14.99 -26.71 -20.95
CA ASP A 217 -13.80 -26.34 -20.15
C ASP A 217 -13.86 -24.87 -19.74
N ILE A 218 -13.74 -24.58 -18.43
CA ILE A 218 -13.81 -23.22 -17.89
C ILE A 218 -12.72 -22.29 -18.44
N THR A 219 -11.59 -22.83 -18.91
CA THR A 219 -10.48 -22.07 -19.49
C THR A 219 -10.81 -21.52 -20.88
N SER A 220 -11.77 -22.13 -21.58
CA SER A 220 -12.28 -21.67 -22.87
C SER A 220 -13.33 -20.57 -22.75
N VAL A 221 -13.89 -20.37 -21.54
CA VAL A 221 -14.92 -19.38 -21.24
C VAL A 221 -14.26 -18.11 -20.72
N GLY A 222 -14.73 -16.95 -21.17
CA GLY A 222 -14.25 -15.67 -20.64
C GLY A 222 -14.50 -15.56 -19.14
N VAL A 223 -13.52 -15.04 -18.38
CA VAL A 223 -13.57 -15.02 -16.90
C VAL A 223 -14.78 -14.28 -16.33
N HIS A 224 -15.23 -13.22 -17.02
CA HIS A 224 -16.42 -12.48 -16.61
C HIS A 224 -17.68 -13.32 -16.85
N THR A 225 -17.78 -13.96 -18.02
CA THR A 225 -18.91 -14.84 -18.37
C THR A 225 -18.99 -16.04 -17.44
N LEU A 226 -17.87 -16.63 -17.04
CA LEU A 226 -17.84 -17.71 -16.04
C LEU A 226 -18.35 -17.18 -14.70
N ARG A 227 -17.71 -16.14 -14.15
CA ARG A 227 -17.96 -15.67 -12.77
C ARG A 227 -19.33 -15.00 -12.59
N SER A 228 -19.93 -14.44 -13.64
CA SER A 228 -21.29 -13.90 -13.57
C SER A 228 -22.36 -14.99 -13.47
N ARG A 229 -22.04 -16.22 -13.89
CA ARG A 229 -22.93 -17.38 -13.85
C ARG A 229 -22.78 -18.26 -12.61
N LEU A 230 -21.78 -17.98 -11.79
CA LEU A 230 -21.53 -18.63 -10.50
C LEU A 230 -21.90 -17.67 -9.37
N ALA A 231 -22.40 -18.20 -8.26
CA ALA A 231 -22.59 -17.43 -7.03
C ALA A 231 -21.67 -17.94 -5.92
N ILE A 232 -21.13 -17.02 -5.11
CA ILE A 232 -20.35 -17.33 -3.92
C ILE A 232 -20.89 -16.58 -2.71
N ILE A 233 -21.01 -17.31 -1.60
CA ILE A 233 -21.30 -16.79 -0.28
C ILE A 233 -20.04 -17.02 0.57
N PRO A 234 -19.20 -15.99 0.78
CA PRO A 234 -17.92 -16.13 1.47
C PRO A 234 -18.09 -16.29 2.98
N GLN A 235 -17.02 -16.78 3.63
CA GLN A 235 -16.94 -16.90 5.09
C GLN A 235 -17.04 -15.55 5.80
N SER A 236 -16.40 -14.53 5.22
CA SER A 236 -16.46 -13.14 5.71
C SER A 236 -17.15 -12.27 4.65
N PRO A 237 -18.42 -11.92 4.85
CA PRO A 237 -19.13 -10.96 4.02
C PRO A 237 -18.40 -9.62 3.91
N VAL A 238 -18.17 -9.14 2.69
CA VAL A 238 -17.61 -7.82 2.43
C VAL A 238 -18.71 -6.93 1.85
N LEU A 239 -19.05 -5.88 2.58
CA LEU A 239 -20.00 -4.85 2.16
C LEU A 239 -19.22 -3.58 1.80
N PHE A 240 -19.54 -3.00 0.64
CA PHE A 240 -18.96 -1.72 0.22
C PHE A 240 -19.77 -0.56 0.78
N GLN A 241 -19.10 0.54 1.10
CA GLN A 241 -19.78 1.77 1.51
C GLN A 241 -20.64 2.29 0.36
N GLY A 242 -21.89 2.65 0.63
CA GLY A 242 -22.84 3.07 -0.41
C GLY A 242 -24.28 2.89 0.03
N THR A 243 -25.15 2.51 -0.90
CA THR A 243 -26.57 2.21 -0.63
C THR A 243 -26.86 0.73 -0.78
N TRP A 244 -28.00 0.26 -0.26
CA TRP A 244 -28.44 -1.12 -0.48
C TRP A 244 -28.65 -1.42 -1.96
N ARG A 245 -29.17 -0.45 -2.72
CA ARG A 245 -29.28 -0.55 -4.18
C ARG A 245 -27.91 -0.86 -4.79
N MET A 246 -26.93 0.00 -4.51
CA MET A 246 -25.56 -0.14 -5.03
C MET A 246 -24.89 -1.46 -4.59
N TYR A 247 -25.19 -1.95 -3.40
CA TYR A 247 -24.62 -3.21 -2.90
C TYR A 247 -25.26 -4.46 -3.53
N LEU A 248 -26.59 -4.50 -3.59
CA LEU A 248 -27.34 -5.63 -4.14
C LEU A 248 -27.19 -5.73 -5.66
N ASP A 249 -27.18 -4.58 -6.33
CA ASP A 249 -27.10 -4.46 -7.77
C ASP A 249 -26.16 -3.32 -8.20
N PRO A 250 -24.84 -3.56 -8.19
CA PRO A 250 -23.86 -2.55 -8.57
C PRO A 250 -23.94 -2.11 -10.05
N ASN A 251 -24.61 -2.89 -10.90
CA ASN A 251 -24.66 -2.69 -12.35
C ASN A 251 -26.03 -2.21 -12.85
N ASP A 252 -27.00 -1.97 -11.94
CA ASP A 252 -28.40 -1.66 -12.27
C ASP A 252 -29.04 -2.67 -13.26
N GLU A 253 -28.76 -3.97 -13.06
CA GLU A 253 -29.29 -5.08 -13.87
C GLU A 253 -30.73 -5.49 -13.46
N PHE A 254 -31.18 -5.15 -12.26
CA PHE A 254 -32.43 -5.61 -11.66
C PHE A 254 -33.39 -4.45 -11.34
N THR A 255 -34.69 -4.74 -11.39
CA THR A 255 -35.72 -3.78 -10.99
C THR A 255 -35.87 -3.72 -9.48
N ASP A 256 -36.34 -2.59 -8.94
CA ASP A 256 -36.61 -2.43 -7.51
C ASP A 256 -37.49 -3.55 -6.96
N ASP A 257 -38.50 -3.98 -7.71
CA ASP A 257 -39.39 -5.06 -7.31
C ASP A 257 -38.66 -6.41 -7.16
N GLN A 258 -37.68 -6.69 -8.02
CA GLN A 258 -36.83 -7.88 -7.90
C GLN A 258 -35.91 -7.79 -6.67
N LEU A 259 -35.33 -6.61 -6.42
CA LEU A 259 -34.54 -6.34 -5.22
C LEU A 259 -35.39 -6.55 -3.96
N TRP A 260 -36.61 -6.01 -3.92
CA TRP A 260 -37.54 -6.19 -2.82
C TRP A 260 -37.95 -7.65 -2.65
N ALA A 261 -38.30 -8.35 -3.72
CA ALA A 261 -38.64 -9.76 -3.67
C ALA A 261 -37.51 -10.59 -3.05
N SER A 262 -36.26 -10.31 -3.42
CA SER A 262 -35.09 -10.96 -2.80
C SER A 262 -34.96 -10.62 -1.31
N LEU A 263 -35.16 -9.37 -0.91
CA LEU A 263 -35.07 -8.94 0.48
C LEU A 263 -36.19 -9.51 1.37
N HIS A 264 -37.38 -9.69 0.80
CA HIS A 264 -38.50 -10.35 1.47
C HIS A 264 -38.24 -11.84 1.68
N LYS A 265 -37.69 -12.53 0.67
CA LYS A 265 -37.30 -13.95 0.77
C LYS A 265 -36.32 -14.19 1.91
N VAL A 266 -35.31 -13.32 2.04
CA VAL A 266 -34.31 -13.45 3.11
C VAL A 266 -34.73 -12.83 4.45
N GLN A 267 -35.99 -12.40 4.57
CA GLN A 267 -36.56 -11.80 5.78
C GLN A 267 -35.83 -10.56 6.32
N LEU A 268 -35.00 -9.87 5.52
CA LEU A 268 -34.37 -8.59 5.92
C LEU A 268 -35.26 -7.37 5.67
N ALA A 269 -36.40 -7.56 4.99
CA ALA A 269 -37.33 -6.48 4.68
C ALA A 269 -37.95 -5.81 5.93
N HIS A 270 -37.92 -6.44 7.10
CA HIS A 270 -38.45 -5.86 8.35
C HIS A 270 -37.58 -4.73 8.93
N ARG A 271 -36.30 -4.62 8.50
CA ARG A 271 -35.42 -3.52 8.93
C ARG A 271 -35.85 -2.16 8.38
N PHE A 272 -36.84 -2.15 7.48
CA PHE A 272 -37.38 -0.94 6.86
C PHE A 272 -38.66 -0.47 7.55
N ASN A 273 -38.58 0.68 8.23
CA ASN A 273 -39.74 1.44 8.71
C ASN A 273 -39.61 2.92 8.27
N GLY A 274 -40.08 3.27 7.07
CA GLY A 274 -40.12 4.67 6.56
C GLY A 274 -39.07 5.05 5.50
N GLY A 275 -39.35 6.10 4.70
CA GLY A 275 -38.95 6.29 3.28
C GLY A 275 -37.46 6.53 2.87
N LYS A 276 -37.24 6.40 1.54
CA LYS A 276 -35.99 6.16 0.77
C LYS A 276 -35.37 4.77 1.02
N LYS A 277 -36.15 3.75 0.67
CA LYS A 277 -35.99 2.35 1.08
C LYS A 277 -34.67 1.69 0.66
N LEU A 278 -34.33 1.66 -0.64
CA LEU A 278 -33.09 1.05 -1.14
C LEU A 278 -31.86 1.98 -1.06
N GLU A 279 -32.08 3.25 -0.71
CA GLU A 279 -31.04 4.27 -0.53
C GLU A 279 -30.45 4.28 0.88
N TRP A 280 -30.85 3.33 1.73
CA TRP A 280 -30.31 3.23 3.09
C TRP A 280 -28.80 3.00 3.05
N ALA A 281 -28.08 3.72 3.90
CA ALA A 281 -26.62 3.76 3.85
C ALA A 281 -25.99 2.48 4.42
N VAL A 282 -25.09 1.87 3.65
CA VAL A 282 -24.18 0.83 4.10
C VAL A 282 -22.89 1.52 4.55
N ASP A 283 -22.54 1.39 5.83
CA ASP A 283 -21.31 1.94 6.38
C ASP A 283 -20.09 1.16 5.86
N GLU A 284 -18.89 1.71 6.02
CA GLU A 284 -17.63 1.05 5.65
C GLU A 284 -17.56 -0.37 6.24
N CYS A 285 -17.31 -1.37 5.37
CA CYS A 285 -17.31 -2.79 5.71
C CYS A 285 -18.62 -3.32 6.36
N GLY A 286 -19.73 -2.60 6.23
CA GLY A 286 -21.02 -2.97 6.83
C GLY A 286 -21.02 -2.90 8.35
N ALA A 287 -20.29 -1.94 8.95
CA ALA A 287 -20.18 -1.78 10.40
C ALA A 287 -21.54 -1.60 11.12
N ASN A 288 -22.57 -1.15 10.41
CA ASN A 288 -23.93 -1.00 10.89
C ASN A 288 -24.77 -2.29 10.88
N PHE A 289 -24.19 -3.43 10.48
CA PHE A 289 -24.86 -4.74 10.45
C PHE A 289 -24.20 -5.76 11.39
N SER A 290 -25.01 -6.63 11.98
CA SER A 290 -24.52 -7.85 12.62
C SER A 290 -23.88 -8.79 11.58
N VAL A 291 -23.04 -9.71 12.04
CA VAL A 291 -22.38 -10.69 11.16
C VAL A 291 -23.40 -11.56 10.43
N GLY A 292 -24.47 -11.98 11.12
CA GLY A 292 -25.57 -12.74 10.52
C GLY A 292 -26.32 -11.95 9.45
N GLU A 293 -26.65 -10.69 9.70
CA GLU A 293 -27.33 -9.86 8.69
C GLU A 293 -26.46 -9.63 7.45
N ARG A 294 -25.15 -9.43 7.61
CA ARG A 294 -24.23 -9.33 6.46
C ARG A 294 -24.24 -10.61 5.63
N GLN A 295 -24.28 -11.76 6.28
CA GLN A 295 -24.38 -13.06 5.62
C GLN A 295 -25.67 -13.21 4.83
N ILE A 296 -26.80 -12.85 5.46
CA ILE A 296 -28.13 -12.89 4.83
C ILE A 296 -28.19 -11.92 3.64
N LEU A 297 -27.55 -10.74 3.73
CA LEU A 297 -27.48 -9.79 2.63
C LEU A 297 -26.61 -10.31 1.47
N CYS A 298 -25.51 -11.02 1.75
CA CYS A 298 -24.77 -11.76 0.72
C CYS A 298 -25.62 -12.85 0.06
N LEU A 299 -26.43 -13.57 0.84
CA LEU A 299 -27.38 -14.57 0.32
C LEU A 299 -28.42 -13.91 -0.59
N ALA A 300 -28.99 -12.77 -0.22
CA ALA A 300 -29.92 -12.02 -1.08
C ALA A 300 -29.29 -11.72 -2.46
N ARG A 301 -28.03 -11.27 -2.47
CA ARG A 301 -27.31 -11.04 -3.73
C ARG A 301 -27.10 -12.31 -4.54
N ALA A 302 -26.85 -13.45 -3.89
CA ALA A 302 -26.74 -14.74 -4.57
C ALA A 302 -28.10 -15.18 -5.16
N LEU A 303 -29.20 -14.93 -4.46
CA LEU A 303 -30.56 -15.24 -4.90
C LEU A 303 -30.99 -14.42 -6.13
N LEU A 304 -30.64 -13.13 -6.19
CA LEU A 304 -30.92 -12.27 -7.34
C LEU A 304 -30.33 -12.83 -8.64
N ARG A 305 -29.14 -13.42 -8.57
CA ARG A 305 -28.45 -13.98 -9.74
C ARG A 305 -29.01 -15.32 -10.21
N GLN A 306 -29.74 -16.05 -9.36
CA GLN A 306 -30.26 -17.39 -9.65
C GLN A 306 -29.23 -18.32 -10.33
N ALA A 307 -27.98 -18.29 -9.84
CA ALA A 307 -26.89 -19.05 -10.43
C ALA A 307 -27.11 -20.56 -10.31
N ARG A 308 -26.83 -21.33 -11.38
CA ARG A 308 -26.93 -22.80 -11.37
C ARG A 308 -25.87 -23.49 -10.52
N VAL A 309 -24.78 -22.79 -10.23
CA VAL A 309 -23.70 -23.29 -9.38
C VAL A 309 -23.45 -22.26 -8.27
N VAL A 310 -23.58 -22.72 -7.02
CA VAL A 310 -23.45 -21.88 -5.83
C VAL A 310 -22.42 -22.48 -4.89
N VAL A 311 -21.47 -21.67 -4.45
CA VAL A 311 -20.47 -22.07 -3.44
C VAL A 311 -20.74 -21.34 -2.13
N LEU A 312 -20.85 -22.09 -1.04
CA LEU A 312 -20.97 -21.58 0.31
C LEU A 312 -19.70 -21.91 1.06
N ASP A 313 -18.90 -20.89 1.34
CA ASP A 313 -17.65 -21.03 2.07
C ASP A 313 -17.89 -20.69 3.55
N GLU A 314 -18.12 -21.70 4.39
CA GLU A 314 -18.33 -21.53 5.83
C GLU A 314 -19.41 -20.49 6.21
N ALA A 315 -20.45 -20.36 5.37
CA ALA A 315 -21.43 -19.29 5.48
C ALA A 315 -22.22 -19.26 6.81
N THR A 316 -22.15 -20.29 7.64
CA THR A 316 -22.91 -20.41 8.89
C THR A 316 -22.05 -20.48 10.15
N ALA A 317 -20.72 -20.32 10.01
CA ALA A 317 -19.80 -20.49 11.13
C ALA A 317 -19.95 -19.42 12.22
N ALA A 318 -20.28 -18.19 11.83
CA ALA A 318 -20.32 -17.01 12.70
C ALA A 318 -21.76 -16.50 12.99
N THR A 319 -22.78 -17.30 12.70
CA THR A 319 -24.19 -16.96 12.92
C THR A 319 -24.78 -17.71 14.11
N ASP A 320 -25.76 -17.11 14.78
CA ASP A 320 -26.53 -17.75 15.84
C ASP A 320 -27.39 -18.89 15.27
N ALA A 321 -27.81 -19.80 16.15
CA ALA A 321 -28.48 -21.03 15.74
C ALA A 321 -29.84 -20.81 15.06
N ALA A 322 -30.53 -19.69 15.32
CA ALA A 322 -31.78 -19.36 14.64
C ALA A 322 -31.51 -18.86 13.21
N THR A 323 -30.56 -17.94 13.05
CA THR A 323 -30.12 -17.46 11.73
C THR A 323 -29.53 -18.57 10.87
N ASP A 324 -28.73 -19.48 11.44
CA ASP A 324 -28.19 -20.66 10.73
C ASP A 324 -29.32 -21.55 10.18
N ARG A 325 -30.31 -21.91 11.02
CA ARG A 325 -31.47 -22.68 10.58
C ARG A 325 -32.24 -21.98 9.46
N HIS A 326 -32.42 -20.66 9.58
CA HIS A 326 -33.10 -19.88 8.54
C HIS A 326 -32.32 -19.88 7.22
N LEU A 327 -31.01 -19.66 7.28
CA LEU A 327 -30.12 -19.67 6.12
C LEU A 327 -30.12 -21.04 5.43
N GLN A 328 -30.00 -22.13 6.20
CA GLN A 328 -30.09 -23.50 5.70
C GLN A 328 -31.43 -23.80 5.03
N GLN A 329 -32.54 -23.30 5.58
CA GLN A 329 -33.87 -23.46 4.99
C GLN A 329 -33.95 -22.73 3.64
N LEU A 330 -33.48 -21.48 3.57
CA LEU A 330 -33.47 -20.71 2.32
C LEU A 330 -32.62 -21.37 1.24
N ILE A 331 -31.46 -21.93 1.60
CA ILE A 331 -30.63 -22.66 0.64
C ILE A 331 -31.39 -23.83 0.03
N ARG A 332 -32.11 -24.59 0.86
CA ARG A 332 -32.85 -25.76 0.38
C ARG A 332 -33.98 -25.38 -0.54
N THR A 333 -34.75 -24.34 -0.20
CA THR A 333 -35.93 -23.95 -0.97
C THR A 333 -35.58 -23.17 -2.24
N GLU A 334 -34.64 -22.24 -2.16
CA GLU A 334 -34.34 -21.34 -3.29
C GLU A 334 -33.27 -21.89 -4.24
N PHE A 335 -32.38 -22.77 -3.75
CA PHE A 335 -31.36 -23.45 -4.57
C PHE A 335 -31.69 -24.94 -4.77
N GLU A 336 -32.98 -25.29 -4.82
CA GLU A 336 -33.42 -26.67 -5.06
C GLU A 336 -32.83 -27.23 -6.36
N HIS A 337 -32.93 -26.48 -7.45
CA HIS A 337 -32.46 -26.85 -8.80
C HIS A 337 -31.06 -26.33 -9.15
N SER A 338 -30.26 -25.98 -8.14
CA SER A 338 -28.88 -25.52 -8.34
C SER A 338 -27.91 -26.52 -7.73
N THR A 339 -26.74 -26.66 -8.35
CA THR A 339 -25.61 -27.41 -7.81
C THR A 339 -24.97 -26.58 -6.71
N VAL A 340 -24.91 -27.12 -5.49
CA VAL A 340 -24.46 -26.37 -4.31
C VAL A 340 -23.25 -27.03 -3.68
N LEU A 341 -22.14 -26.32 -3.60
CA LEU A 341 -20.92 -26.76 -2.92
C LEU A 341 -20.87 -26.10 -1.55
N ILE A 342 -20.99 -26.90 -0.48
CA ILE A 342 -21.03 -26.41 0.90
C ILE A 342 -19.73 -26.76 1.59
N ILE A 343 -18.84 -25.78 1.78
CA ILE A 343 -17.65 -25.94 2.59
C ILE A 343 -18.05 -25.70 4.04
N ALA A 344 -17.99 -26.75 4.86
CA ALA A 344 -18.37 -26.65 6.26
C ALA A 344 -17.29 -27.22 7.18
N HIS A 345 -17.10 -26.54 8.30
CA HIS A 345 -16.36 -27.06 9.45
C HIS A 345 -17.28 -27.76 10.47
N ARG A 346 -18.60 -27.55 10.39
CA ARG A 346 -19.60 -28.25 11.23
C ARG A 346 -20.26 -29.37 10.44
N LEU A 347 -20.15 -30.59 10.93
CA LEU A 347 -20.77 -31.78 10.30
C LEU A 347 -22.30 -31.66 10.17
N ALA A 348 -22.95 -30.94 11.08
CA ALA A 348 -24.40 -30.70 11.03
C ALA A 348 -24.85 -30.01 9.73
N SER A 349 -24.01 -29.12 9.17
CA SER A 349 -24.33 -28.37 7.95
C SER A 349 -24.23 -29.20 6.67
N VAL A 350 -23.48 -30.30 6.69
CA VAL A 350 -23.26 -31.18 5.53
C VAL A 350 -24.02 -32.50 5.60
N ARG A 351 -24.68 -32.78 6.73
CA ARG A 351 -25.49 -34.01 6.90
C ARG A 351 -26.66 -34.12 5.92
N HIS A 352 -27.13 -32.98 5.42
CA HIS A 352 -28.24 -32.89 4.48
C HIS A 352 -27.80 -32.76 3.02
N CYS A 353 -26.50 -32.90 2.75
CA CYS A 353 -25.97 -32.97 1.39
C CYS A 353 -26.25 -34.35 0.79
N ASP A 354 -26.41 -34.38 -0.53
CA ASP A 354 -26.56 -35.63 -1.29
C ASP A 354 -25.29 -36.48 -1.16
N ARG A 355 -24.12 -35.83 -1.23
CA ARG A 355 -22.80 -36.45 -1.08
C ARG A 355 -21.87 -35.58 -0.26
N ILE A 356 -20.88 -36.20 0.36
CA ILE A 356 -19.81 -35.53 1.10
C ILE A 356 -18.47 -35.90 0.49
N MET A 357 -17.71 -34.89 0.09
CA MET A 357 -16.35 -34.96 -0.41
C MET A 357 -15.36 -34.64 0.72
N VAL A 358 -14.55 -35.64 1.10
CA VAL A 358 -13.57 -35.52 2.19
C VAL A 358 -12.18 -35.25 1.62
N PHE A 359 -11.62 -34.10 1.98
CA PHE A 359 -10.29 -33.66 1.60
C PHE A 359 -9.25 -34.02 2.66
N GLU A 360 -8.14 -34.58 2.20
CA GLU A 360 -6.94 -34.77 3.00
C GLU A 360 -5.68 -34.49 2.17
N LYS A 361 -4.83 -33.58 2.65
CA LYS A 361 -3.51 -33.24 2.05
C LYS A 361 -3.56 -32.96 0.52
N GLY A 362 -4.64 -32.35 0.05
CA GLY A 362 -4.83 -32.00 -1.36
C GLY A 362 -5.47 -33.06 -2.24
N HIS A 363 -5.89 -34.19 -1.68
CA HIS A 363 -6.59 -35.26 -2.37
C HIS A 363 -8.02 -35.42 -1.86
N VAL A 364 -8.90 -35.93 -2.72
CA VAL A 364 -10.23 -36.40 -2.32
C VAL A 364 -10.10 -37.87 -1.92
N VAL A 365 -10.25 -38.16 -0.64
CA VAL A 365 -10.05 -39.52 -0.09
C VAL A 365 -11.36 -40.30 -0.07
N GLN A 366 -12.48 -39.62 0.14
CA GLN A 366 -13.82 -40.22 0.19
C GLN A 366 -14.82 -39.29 -0.49
N CYS A 367 -15.79 -39.85 -1.22
CA CYS A 367 -16.87 -39.09 -1.85
C CYS A 367 -18.13 -39.95 -2.01
N ASP A 368 -19.03 -39.88 -1.02
CA ASP A 368 -20.21 -40.76 -0.96
C ASP A 368 -21.33 -40.09 -0.14
N ALA A 369 -22.52 -40.71 -0.09
CA ALA A 369 -23.64 -40.21 0.72
C ALA A 369 -23.30 -40.21 2.22
N PRO A 370 -23.80 -39.24 3.01
CA PRO A 370 -23.47 -39.12 4.45
C PRO A 370 -23.69 -40.43 5.22
N ASP A 371 -24.84 -41.08 5.05
CA ASP A 371 -25.18 -42.31 5.76
C ASP A 371 -24.28 -43.49 5.34
N ALA A 372 -23.87 -43.54 4.07
CA ALA A 372 -22.93 -44.55 3.58
C ALA A 372 -21.51 -44.36 4.12
N LEU A 373 -21.08 -43.10 4.34
CA LEU A 373 -19.80 -42.79 4.99
C LEU A 373 -19.82 -43.12 6.49
N LEU A 374 -20.94 -42.87 7.17
CA LEU A 374 -21.10 -43.19 8.59
C LEU A 374 -21.20 -44.70 8.84
N ALA A 375 -21.91 -45.43 7.98
CA ALA A 375 -22.09 -46.89 8.10
C ALA A 375 -20.77 -47.68 7.99
N LYS A 376 -19.73 -47.09 7.38
CA LYS A 376 -18.40 -47.73 7.27
C LYS A 376 -17.68 -47.83 8.62
N GLY A 377 -18.03 -47.04 9.65
CA GLY A 377 -17.47 -47.15 11.01
C GLY A 377 -15.96 -46.88 11.17
N HIS A 378 -15.27 -46.54 10.07
CA HIS A 378 -13.84 -46.23 9.99
C HIS A 378 -13.59 -45.29 8.78
N GLY A 379 -12.55 -44.46 8.86
CA GLY A 379 -12.09 -43.60 7.75
C GLY A 379 -12.13 -42.10 8.06
N ALA A 380 -11.55 -41.30 7.17
CA ALA A 380 -11.30 -39.87 7.41
C ALA A 380 -12.57 -39.09 7.83
N PHE A 381 -13.75 -39.41 7.28
CA PHE A 381 -15.02 -38.80 7.69
C PHE A 381 -15.43 -39.14 9.14
N HIS A 382 -15.23 -40.39 9.58
CA HIS A 382 -15.52 -40.84 10.94
C HIS A 382 -14.51 -40.29 11.95
N ASP A 383 -13.24 -40.16 11.56
CA ASP A 383 -12.21 -39.52 12.39
C ASP A 383 -12.46 -38.02 12.56
N LEU A 384 -13.10 -37.39 11.57
CA LEU A 384 -13.57 -35.99 11.63
C LEU A 384 -14.75 -35.81 12.60
N SER A 385 -15.57 -36.85 12.87
CA SER A 385 -16.69 -36.73 13.83
C SER A 385 -16.29 -36.82 15.30
N ASN A 386 -15.07 -37.25 15.60
CA ASN A 386 -14.58 -37.44 16.98
C ASN A 386 -13.46 -36.44 17.38
N ALA A 387 -13.27 -35.36 16.63
CA ALA A 387 -12.20 -34.40 16.89
C ALA A 387 -12.77 -33.00 17.20
N ASP A 388 -13.02 -32.72 18.48
CA ASP A 388 -13.22 -31.36 19.00
C ASP A 388 -12.32 -31.15 20.25
N SER A 389 -11.29 -30.31 20.10
CA SER A 389 -10.69 -29.43 21.14
C SER A 389 -9.46 -28.67 20.58
N SER A 390 -9.37 -27.39 20.92
CA SER A 390 -8.38 -26.35 20.54
C SER A 390 -7.04 -26.45 21.31
N PRO A 391 -6.02 -25.54 21.19
CA PRO A 391 -5.78 -24.38 20.30
C PRO A 391 -4.40 -24.36 19.58
N LEU A 392 -4.30 -23.66 18.44
CA LEU A 392 -3.05 -23.43 17.67
C LEU A 392 -2.72 -21.93 17.60
N LEU A 393 -2.30 -21.35 18.72
CA LEU A 393 -1.86 -19.95 18.87
C LEU A 393 -0.39 -19.82 19.27
N THR A 394 0.41 -20.87 19.12
CA THR A 394 1.78 -20.98 19.68
C THR A 394 2.87 -21.36 18.67
N LEU A 395 2.71 -21.03 17.38
CA LEU A 395 3.77 -21.31 16.39
C LEU A 395 4.05 -20.14 15.44
N GLY A 396 4.17 -18.94 16.01
CA GLY A 396 4.55 -17.71 15.30
C GLY A 396 5.85 -17.13 15.83
N HIS A 397 6.98 -17.84 15.72
CA HIS A 397 8.27 -17.27 16.13
C HIS A 397 9.45 -18.05 15.56
N GLU A 398 10.08 -17.58 14.48
CA GLU A 398 11.55 -17.72 14.27
C GLU A 398 12.03 -16.98 13.01
N ARG A 399 12.19 -15.67 13.22
CA ARG A 399 13.16 -14.70 12.66
C ARG A 399 13.47 -14.65 11.14
N ARG A 400 13.44 -13.42 10.57
CA ARG A 400 14.19 -13.04 9.36
C ARG A 400 14.86 -11.66 9.50
N LEU A 401 16.11 -11.61 9.01
CA LEU A 401 17.03 -10.49 8.67
C LEU A 401 17.21 -9.30 9.63
N ASP A 402 18.49 -9.02 9.91
CA ASP A 402 19.00 -8.13 10.96
C ASP A 402 19.17 -6.68 10.46
N PRO A 403 18.69 -5.66 11.19
CA PRO A 403 18.98 -4.24 10.90
C PRO A 403 20.45 -3.81 11.13
N ALA A 404 21.31 -4.70 11.61
CA ALA A 404 22.72 -4.44 11.94
C ALA A 404 23.60 -3.97 10.76
N ASP A 405 23.12 -4.06 9.52
CA ASP A 405 23.86 -3.65 8.32
C ASP A 405 23.67 -2.17 7.93
N MET A 406 22.98 -1.36 8.76
CA MET A 406 22.72 0.05 8.48
C MET A 406 23.35 0.99 9.50
N TRP A 407 23.88 2.11 9.00
CA TRP A 407 24.48 3.14 9.83
C TRP A 407 23.44 3.78 10.76
N PRO A 408 23.68 3.87 12.08
CA PRO A 408 22.71 4.43 13.01
C PRO A 408 22.53 5.94 12.80
N LEU A 409 21.29 6.42 12.94
CA LEU A 409 21.00 7.85 13.00
C LEU A 409 21.61 8.45 14.27
N GLN A 410 22.27 9.60 14.15
CA GLN A 410 22.79 10.35 15.31
C GLN A 410 21.65 10.63 16.31
N SER A 411 21.97 10.59 17.62
CA SER A 411 21.02 10.71 18.74
C SER A 411 20.07 11.89 18.59
N ASP A 412 20.56 13.02 18.10
CA ASP A 412 19.86 14.29 18.05
C ASP A 412 18.81 14.34 16.93
N ASN A 413 18.87 13.42 15.98
CA ASN A 413 17.94 13.34 14.86
C ASN A 413 16.90 12.22 15.04
N LYS A 414 16.97 11.44 16.13
CA LYS A 414 16.01 10.37 16.43
C LYS A 414 14.67 10.95 16.83
N CYS A 415 13.60 10.30 16.38
CA CYS A 415 12.22 10.73 16.58
C CYS A 415 11.88 10.92 18.07
N VAL A 416 12.37 10.02 18.93
CA VAL A 416 12.17 10.10 20.40
C VAL A 416 12.79 11.38 21.00
N SER A 417 14.01 11.71 20.59
CA SER A 417 14.73 12.89 21.10
C SER A 417 14.11 14.19 20.58
N VAL A 418 13.68 14.19 19.31
CA VAL A 418 13.05 15.35 18.68
C VAL A 418 11.65 15.60 19.24
N SER A 419 10.83 14.54 19.41
CA SER A 419 9.47 14.67 19.94
C SER A 419 9.46 15.14 21.39
N ALA A 420 10.40 14.69 22.21
CA ALA A 420 10.54 15.10 23.61
C ALA A 420 10.70 16.63 23.79
N ILE A 421 11.35 17.30 22.83
CA ILE A 421 11.58 18.75 22.87
C ILE A 421 10.41 19.53 22.23
N PHE A 422 9.84 19.00 21.14
CA PHE A 422 8.81 19.68 20.36
C PHE A 422 7.41 19.59 21.00
N GLU A 423 7.06 18.43 21.55
CA GLU A 423 5.71 18.14 22.07
C GLU A 423 5.27 19.07 23.22
N PRO A 424 6.10 19.36 24.24
CA PRO A 424 5.71 20.28 25.32
C PRO A 424 5.44 21.70 24.82
N LYS A 425 6.24 22.17 23.85
CA LYS A 425 6.11 23.52 23.28
C LYS A 425 4.86 23.64 22.42
N PHE A 426 4.55 22.62 21.62
CA PHE A 426 3.29 22.56 20.87
C PHE A 426 2.07 22.51 21.79
N ARG A 427 2.11 21.72 22.88
CA ARG A 427 1.01 21.67 23.86
C ARG A 427 0.74 23.01 24.53
N ALA A 428 1.79 23.79 24.81
CA ALA A 428 1.67 25.11 25.42
C ALA A 428 1.11 26.18 24.46
N SER A 429 1.56 26.20 23.19
CA SER A 429 1.18 27.26 22.24
C SER A 429 -0.04 26.93 21.37
N ARG A 430 -0.33 25.63 21.16
CA ARG A 430 -1.24 25.09 20.14
C ARG A 430 -0.97 25.57 18.70
N SER A 431 0.17 26.22 18.46
CA SER A 431 0.58 26.76 17.16
C SER A 431 1.82 26.00 16.67
N ILE A 432 1.70 25.38 15.49
CA ILE A 432 2.78 24.64 14.85
C ILE A 432 3.95 25.58 14.51
N LEU A 433 3.65 26.76 13.96
CA LEU A 433 4.67 27.74 13.57
C LEU A 433 5.51 28.21 14.77
N TRP A 434 4.84 28.49 15.91
CA TRP A 434 5.55 28.90 17.11
C TRP A 434 6.34 27.76 17.75
N ALA A 435 5.83 26.53 17.70
CA ALA A 435 6.55 25.34 18.16
C ALA A 435 7.82 25.08 17.32
N ILE A 436 7.74 25.26 16.00
CA ILE A 436 8.90 25.16 15.09
C ILE A 436 9.94 26.23 15.44
N PHE A 437 9.52 27.50 15.48
CA PHE A 437 10.42 28.62 15.74
C PHE A 437 11.11 28.49 17.11
N SER A 438 10.35 28.22 18.17
CA SER A 438 10.88 28.09 19.53
C SER A 438 11.78 26.86 19.73
N THR A 439 11.64 25.82 18.91
CA THR A 439 12.47 24.61 18.96
C THR A 439 13.79 24.79 18.21
N HIS A 440 13.75 25.44 17.03
CA HIS A 440 14.91 25.53 16.13
C HIS A 440 15.51 26.94 16.01
N ARG A 441 15.17 27.89 16.89
CA ARG A 441 15.60 29.30 16.82
C ARG A 441 17.11 29.51 16.60
N LEU A 442 17.97 28.73 17.25
CA LEU A 442 19.42 28.87 17.10
C LEU A 442 19.91 28.33 15.75
N ASP A 443 19.35 27.20 15.31
CA ASP A 443 19.65 26.64 14.00
C ASP A 443 19.18 27.60 12.87
N LEU A 444 17.99 28.17 13.00
CA LEU A 444 17.45 29.15 12.04
C LEU A 444 18.29 30.43 11.98
N PHE A 445 18.71 30.95 13.14
CA PHE A 445 19.60 32.10 13.19
C PHE A 445 20.95 31.82 12.51
N LEU A 446 21.53 30.65 12.79
CA LEU A 446 22.80 30.24 12.17
C LEU A 446 22.67 30.04 10.65
N VAL A 447 21.55 29.47 10.18
CA VAL A 447 21.22 29.36 8.75
C VAL A 447 21.16 30.75 8.10
N ALA A 448 20.49 31.71 8.75
CA ALA A 448 20.40 33.09 8.27
C ALA A 448 21.78 33.77 8.20
N LEU A 449 22.62 33.59 9.22
CA LEU A 449 23.98 34.12 9.24
C LEU A 449 24.83 33.56 8.08
N LEU A 450 24.76 32.24 7.86
CA LEU A 450 25.49 31.59 6.77
C LEU A 450 24.98 32.02 5.38
N GLN A 451 23.68 32.26 5.24
CA GLN A 451 23.11 32.82 4.00
C GLN A 451 23.59 34.26 3.77
N ALA A 452 23.70 35.08 4.81
CA ALA A 452 24.24 36.43 4.71
C ALA A 452 25.72 36.40 4.26
N ILE A 453 26.53 35.47 4.77
CA ILE A 453 27.92 35.26 4.31
C ILE A 453 27.95 34.84 2.84
N SER A 454 27.09 33.90 2.44
CA SER A 454 26.96 33.47 1.04
C SER A 454 26.53 34.62 0.11
N LEU A 455 25.64 35.50 0.57
CA LEU A 455 25.21 36.68 -0.18
C LEU A 455 26.38 37.67 -0.35
N GLY A 456 27.16 37.89 0.70
CA GLY A 456 28.38 38.71 0.65
C GLY A 456 29.38 38.22 -0.41
N GLY A 457 29.62 36.90 -0.49
CA GLY A 457 30.47 36.33 -1.54
C GLY A 457 29.93 36.49 -2.96
N THR A 458 28.61 36.57 -3.11
CA THR A 458 27.97 36.86 -4.41
C THR A 458 28.15 38.33 -4.81
N LEU A 459 27.97 39.24 -3.86
CA LEU A 459 28.13 40.69 -4.07
C LEU A 459 29.59 41.13 -4.24
N PHE A 460 30.55 40.31 -3.83
CA PHE A 460 31.98 40.59 -3.99
C PHE A 460 32.45 40.50 -5.46
N ALA A 461 31.84 39.64 -6.28
CA ALA A 461 32.27 39.43 -7.66
C ALA A 461 32.18 40.70 -8.56
N PRO A 462 31.09 41.49 -8.52
CA PRO A 462 31.03 42.78 -9.22
C PRO A 462 32.07 43.81 -8.73
N VAL A 463 32.41 43.81 -7.44
CA VAL A 463 33.43 44.71 -6.87
C VAL A 463 34.80 44.37 -7.44
N VAL A 464 35.16 43.09 -7.47
CA VAL A 464 36.42 42.63 -8.08
C VAL A 464 36.48 42.98 -9.57
N LEU A 465 35.37 42.80 -10.30
CA LEU A 465 35.32 43.15 -11.72
C LEU A 465 35.62 44.64 -11.96
N LYS A 466 35.03 45.52 -11.14
CA LYS A 466 35.29 46.96 -11.21
C LYS A 466 36.77 47.30 -11.00
N GLU A 467 37.38 46.75 -9.95
CA GLU A 467 38.79 47.01 -9.63
C GLU A 467 39.74 46.45 -10.70
N ILE A 468 39.46 45.26 -11.23
CA ILE A 468 40.25 44.67 -12.34
C ILE A 468 40.18 45.54 -13.59
N LEU A 469 38.99 46.04 -13.95
CA LEU A 469 38.81 46.92 -15.11
C LEU A 469 39.53 48.25 -14.93
N GLN A 470 39.43 48.87 -13.75
CA GLN A 470 40.11 50.13 -13.45
C GLN A 470 41.65 50.02 -13.57
N GLN A 471 42.22 48.87 -13.21
CA GLN A 471 43.66 48.59 -13.37
C GLN A 471 44.07 48.27 -14.82
N LEU A 472 43.13 47.80 -15.65
CA LEU A 472 43.37 47.55 -17.08
C LEU A 472 43.23 48.83 -17.93
N GLU A 473 42.43 49.79 -17.47
CA GLU A 473 42.18 51.07 -18.15
C GLU A 473 43.14 52.19 -17.72
N SER A 474 43.85 52.03 -16.60
CA SER A 474 44.75 53.06 -16.07
C SER A 474 45.98 53.26 -16.96
N SER A 475 46.25 54.53 -17.29
CA SER A 475 47.37 54.95 -18.14
C SER A 475 48.72 55.07 -17.41
N THR A 476 48.74 54.86 -16.08
CA THR A 476 49.89 55.09 -15.20
C THR A 476 50.72 53.83 -14.89
N GLY A 477 50.42 52.70 -15.52
CA GLY A 477 51.16 51.45 -15.36
C GLY A 477 50.31 50.33 -14.76
N PHE A 478 50.41 49.13 -15.33
CA PHE A 478 49.65 47.96 -14.92
C PHE A 478 50.31 47.27 -13.72
N ASP A 479 49.61 47.21 -12.58
CA ASP A 479 50.05 46.45 -11.42
C ASP A 479 49.57 44.99 -11.48
N LEU A 480 50.46 44.10 -11.92
CA LEU A 480 50.21 42.67 -11.98
C LEU A 480 49.89 42.06 -10.61
N HIS A 481 50.54 42.54 -9.55
CA HIS A 481 50.35 41.99 -8.21
C HIS A 481 48.97 42.33 -7.67
N ALA A 482 48.50 43.56 -7.90
CA ALA A 482 47.15 43.98 -7.52
C ALA A 482 46.08 43.14 -8.23
N VAL A 483 46.18 42.94 -9.55
CA VAL A 483 45.19 42.15 -10.30
C VAL A 483 45.18 40.68 -9.88
N LEU A 484 46.36 40.07 -9.68
CA LEU A 484 46.45 38.71 -9.17
C LEU A 484 45.82 38.57 -7.78
N TRP A 485 46.05 39.55 -6.89
CA TRP A 485 45.42 39.59 -5.58
C TRP A 485 43.89 39.58 -5.67
N TYR A 486 43.29 40.41 -6.54
CA TYR A 486 41.84 40.42 -6.73
C TYR A 486 41.29 39.11 -7.30
N VAL A 487 42.01 38.46 -8.22
CA VAL A 487 41.62 37.14 -8.76
C VAL A 487 41.66 36.07 -7.66
N PHE A 488 42.70 36.03 -6.83
CA PHE A 488 42.78 35.10 -5.70
C PHE A 488 41.74 35.41 -4.62
N ALA A 489 41.50 36.69 -4.32
CA ALA A 489 40.47 37.11 -3.37
C ALA A 489 39.06 36.69 -3.85
N LEU A 490 38.78 36.78 -5.15
CA LEU A 490 37.53 36.34 -5.74
C LEU A 490 37.31 34.83 -5.58
N VAL A 491 38.34 34.03 -5.85
CA VAL A 491 38.28 32.57 -5.69
C VAL A 491 38.13 32.21 -4.21
N ALA A 492 38.85 32.86 -3.31
CA ALA A 492 38.70 32.67 -1.87
C ALA A 492 37.27 33.01 -1.40
N ALA A 493 36.70 34.12 -1.87
CA ALA A 493 35.31 34.49 -1.59
C ALA A 493 34.32 33.43 -2.12
N LYS A 494 34.58 32.84 -3.29
CA LYS A 494 33.76 31.73 -3.83
C LYS A 494 33.87 30.45 -3.03
N LEU A 495 35.04 30.11 -2.51
CA LEU A 495 35.22 28.96 -1.62
C LEU A 495 34.45 29.14 -0.30
N VAL A 496 34.54 30.33 0.30
CA VAL A 496 33.77 30.68 1.51
C VAL A 496 32.26 30.63 1.23
N GLN A 497 31.83 31.17 0.10
CA GLN A 497 30.43 31.10 -0.36
C GLN A 497 29.96 29.64 -0.53
N ALA A 498 30.77 28.78 -1.15
CA ALA A 498 30.44 27.37 -1.38
C ALA A 498 30.26 26.61 -0.06
N LEU A 499 31.16 26.80 0.90
CA LEU A 499 31.07 26.20 2.23
C LEU A 499 29.87 26.73 3.02
N ALA A 500 29.65 28.06 3.03
CA ALA A 500 28.56 28.69 3.76
C ALA A 500 27.19 28.26 3.21
N SER A 501 27.03 28.26 1.88
CA SER A 501 25.79 27.85 1.21
C SER A 501 25.49 26.37 1.41
N THR A 502 26.48 25.48 1.22
CA THR A 502 26.33 24.03 1.45
C THR A 502 25.96 23.73 2.91
N HIS A 503 26.64 24.36 3.86
CA HIS A 503 26.38 24.12 5.29
C HIS A 503 25.01 24.67 5.73
N SER A 504 24.61 25.83 5.19
CA SER A 504 23.29 26.42 5.42
C SER A 504 22.18 25.52 4.87
N ASN A 505 22.33 25.04 3.63
CA ASN A 505 21.39 24.13 2.99
C ASN A 505 21.27 22.81 3.75
N LEU A 506 22.40 22.22 4.16
CA LEU A 506 22.39 21.00 4.97
C LEU A 506 21.62 21.21 6.28
N LYS A 507 21.95 22.27 7.05
CA LYS A 507 21.25 22.58 8.31
C LYS A 507 19.75 22.79 8.12
N ASN A 508 19.35 23.50 7.06
CA ASN A 508 17.94 23.70 6.75
C ASN A 508 17.21 22.37 6.48
N GLN A 509 17.83 21.48 5.69
CA GLN A 509 17.28 20.15 5.43
C GLN A 509 17.19 19.29 6.70
N LEU A 510 18.16 19.40 7.63
CA LEU A 510 18.11 18.69 8.91
C LEU A 510 17.01 19.20 9.83
N VAL A 511 16.78 20.51 9.86
CA VAL A 511 15.65 21.09 10.59
C VAL A 511 14.33 20.56 10.03
N MET A 512 14.20 20.46 8.69
CA MET A 512 13.03 19.86 8.05
C MET A 512 12.83 18.39 8.45
N VAL A 513 13.90 17.59 8.56
CA VAL A 513 13.86 16.20 9.06
C VAL A 513 13.30 16.12 10.48
N ARG A 514 13.73 17.03 11.34
CA ARG A 514 13.27 17.06 12.73
C ARG A 514 11.79 17.46 12.81
N ILE A 515 11.38 18.48 12.05
CA ILE A 515 9.99 18.95 12.02
C ILE A 515 9.04 17.84 11.53
N THR A 516 9.36 17.21 10.39
CA THR A 516 8.52 16.14 9.81
C THR A 516 8.42 14.95 10.75
N SER A 517 9.53 14.53 11.36
CA SER A 517 9.54 13.46 12.38
C SER A 517 8.63 13.78 13.58
N ALA A 518 8.66 15.03 14.06
CA ALA A 518 7.83 15.47 15.19
C ALA A 518 6.34 15.47 14.81
N LEU A 519 6.00 15.96 13.62
CA LEU A 519 4.62 15.99 13.12
C LEU A 519 4.07 14.57 12.93
N GLN A 520 4.85 13.66 12.35
CA GLN A 520 4.47 12.24 12.21
C GLN A 520 4.22 11.58 13.56
N HIS A 521 5.02 11.92 14.59
CA HIS A 521 4.78 11.42 15.93
C HIS A 521 3.49 11.98 16.56
N LEU A 522 3.25 13.29 16.45
CA LEU A 522 2.04 13.92 17.00
C LEU A 522 0.77 13.39 16.35
N LEU A 523 0.77 13.24 15.02
CA LEU A 523 -0.35 12.69 14.27
C LEU A 523 -0.62 11.24 14.68
N PHE A 524 0.43 10.45 14.88
CA PHE A 524 0.33 9.06 15.32
C PHE A 524 -0.26 8.94 16.73
N GLN A 525 0.20 9.76 17.68
CA GLN A 525 -0.39 9.82 19.02
C GLN A 525 -1.88 10.21 18.97
N LYS A 526 -2.25 11.14 18.08
CA LYS A 526 -3.64 11.56 17.91
C LYS A 526 -4.50 10.45 17.33
N ALA A 527 -4.02 9.73 16.31
CA ALA A 527 -4.69 8.57 15.74
C ALA A 527 -4.90 7.47 16.79
N LEU A 528 -3.88 7.23 17.63
CA LEU A 528 -3.95 6.31 18.76
C LEU A 528 -4.94 6.69 19.85
N ARG A 529 -5.41 7.95 19.91
CA ARG A 529 -6.38 8.44 20.92
C ARG A 529 -7.71 8.90 20.32
N LEU A 530 -7.92 8.69 19.02
CA LEU A 530 -9.16 9.07 18.36
C LEU A 530 -10.36 8.36 19.01
N ALA A 531 -11.46 9.10 19.22
CA ALA A 531 -12.73 8.55 19.67
C ALA A 531 -13.39 7.76 18.54
N SER A 532 -14.19 6.74 18.88
CA SER A 532 -14.92 5.92 17.90
C SER A 532 -15.94 6.73 17.11
N SER A 533 -16.54 7.77 17.70
CA SER A 533 -17.46 8.69 17.03
C SER A 533 -16.80 9.47 15.90
N CYS A 534 -15.59 10.00 16.13
CA CYS A 534 -14.86 10.79 15.12
C CYS A 534 -14.31 9.97 13.95
N ARG A 535 -14.34 8.63 14.02
CA ARG A 535 -13.96 7.76 12.89
C ARG A 535 -15.02 7.70 11.80
N ARG A 536 -16.28 8.03 12.12
CA ARG A 536 -17.36 8.13 11.12
C ARG A 536 -17.15 9.32 10.19
N ASP A 537 -16.50 10.37 10.68
CA ASP A 537 -16.25 11.61 9.94
C ASP A 537 -14.93 11.61 9.17
N LYS A 538 -13.99 10.72 9.55
CA LYS A 538 -12.62 10.66 9.01
C LYS A 538 -12.23 9.22 8.66
N SER A 539 -12.19 8.93 7.36
CA SER A 539 -11.83 7.61 6.83
C SER A 539 -10.35 7.27 7.07
N THR A 540 -10.04 5.97 7.09
CA THR A 540 -8.65 5.49 7.17
C THR A 540 -7.78 6.04 6.04
N GLY A 541 -8.36 6.19 4.84
CA GLY A 541 -7.71 6.80 3.68
C GLY A 541 -7.34 8.27 3.89
N GLU A 542 -8.21 9.09 4.50
CA GLU A 542 -7.90 10.50 4.78
C GLU A 542 -6.75 10.66 5.77
N VAL A 543 -6.71 9.83 6.82
CA VAL A 543 -5.62 9.88 7.79
C VAL A 543 -4.32 9.35 7.18
N ALA A 544 -4.38 8.31 6.35
CA ALA A 544 -3.23 7.83 5.59
C ALA A 544 -2.70 8.89 4.61
N ASN A 545 -3.58 9.70 4.01
CA ASN A 545 -3.19 10.85 3.19
C ASN A 545 -2.43 11.89 4.01
N LEU A 546 -2.87 12.24 5.22
CA LEU A 546 -2.12 13.17 6.09
C LEU A 546 -0.65 12.73 6.32
N PHE A 547 -0.41 11.43 6.50
CA PHE A 547 0.95 10.88 6.65
C PHE A 547 1.72 10.80 5.32
N SER A 548 1.01 10.63 4.21
CA SER A 548 1.62 10.30 2.94
C SER A 548 1.85 11.51 2.03
N SER A 549 0.92 12.48 2.00
CA SER A 549 0.88 13.69 1.17
C SER A 549 1.16 14.98 1.94
N ASP A 550 0.58 15.13 3.13
CA ASP A 550 0.57 16.44 3.81
C ASP A 550 1.81 16.63 4.69
N ILE A 551 2.31 15.54 5.27
CA ILE A 551 3.63 15.48 5.90
C ILE A 551 4.64 14.92 4.89
N GLN A 552 4.86 15.69 3.82
CA GLN A 552 5.91 15.44 2.83
C GLN A 552 7.13 16.35 3.01
N TRP A 553 8.20 15.90 2.38
CA TRP A 553 9.55 16.45 2.40
C TRP A 553 9.74 17.61 1.43
#